data_AF-A0AAW9E691-F1
#
_entry.id   AF-A0AAW9E691-F1
#
_cell.length_a   1.000
_cell.length_b   1.000
_cell.length_c   1.000
_cell.angle_alpha   90.00
_cell.angle_beta   90.00
_cell.angle_gamma   90.00
#
_symmetry.space_group_name_H-M   'P 1'
#
loop_
_entity.id
_entity.type
_entity.pdbx_description
1 polymer ?
#
loop_
_entity_poly.entity_id
_entity_poly.type
_entity_poly.pdbx_seq_one_letter_code
_entity_poly.pdbx_strand_id
1 'polypeptide(L)'
;MALGEIYDRGDVTLDMVEIYFRKTLTRLGEQKSNSLVAHIQKLLGKAAEHSSVKASKLALSLTIANLVISSRDFKQTHIKLVNSFSAWFVNGTTLYAKAQIAASAANRLKFQDPAYYQALYKENIEMLYFLIEPQMSEIIYQINSGDNNEEKIGDALYEILRK
;
A
#
# COMPACT_ATOMS: atom_id res chain seq x y z
N MET A 1 9.03 22.53 -12.30
CA MET A 1 8.11 21.93 -11.31
C MET A 1 8.80 22.01 -9.95
N ALA A 2 8.23 22.79 -9.04
CA ALA A 2 8.90 23.23 -7.82
C ALA A 2 8.74 22.18 -6.71
N LEU A 3 9.81 21.96 -5.95
CA LEU A 3 9.93 20.98 -4.85
C LEU A 3 8.86 21.10 -3.75
N GLY A 4 8.08 22.20 -3.73
CA GLY A 4 6.96 22.41 -2.82
C GLY A 4 5.76 21.50 -3.07
N GLU A 5 5.55 21.00 -4.29
CA GLU A 5 4.43 20.09 -4.62
C GLU A 5 4.67 18.64 -4.15
N ILE A 6 5.85 18.33 -3.61
CA ILE A 6 6.16 17.03 -3.01
C ILE A 6 5.66 16.98 -1.54
N TYR A 7 5.47 18.15 -0.92
CA TYR A 7 5.30 18.28 0.54
C TYR A 7 3.85 18.13 1.02
N ASP A 8 2.86 18.08 0.11
CA ASP A 8 1.44 17.88 0.47
C ASP A 8 0.91 16.47 0.15
N ARG A 9 1.82 15.49 -0.01
CA ARG A 9 1.49 14.10 -0.38
C ARG A 9 1.25 13.20 0.84
N GLY A 10 0.27 13.55 1.66
CA GLY A 10 -0.50 12.49 2.35
C GLY A 10 -1.10 11.50 1.34
N ASP A 11 -1.33 11.99 0.11
CA ASP A 11 -1.98 11.26 -0.97
C ASP A 11 -1.11 10.19 -1.64
N VAL A 12 0.17 10.43 -1.93
CA VAL A 12 0.95 9.43 -2.73
C VAL A 12 1.13 8.09 -2.02
N THR A 13 1.28 8.12 -0.70
CA THR A 13 1.34 6.90 0.11
C THR A 13 -0.01 6.17 0.05
N LEU A 14 -1.10 6.91 0.18
CA LEU A 14 -2.45 6.37 0.04
C LEU A 14 -2.68 5.82 -1.37
N ASP A 15 -2.34 6.55 -2.42
CA ASP A 15 -2.41 6.16 -3.83
C ASP A 15 -1.64 4.85 -4.08
N MET A 16 -0.38 4.77 -3.66
CA MET A 16 0.42 3.58 -3.89
C MET A 16 -0.21 2.35 -3.22
N VAL A 17 -0.62 2.48 -1.95
CA VAL A 17 -1.26 1.38 -1.21
C VAL A 17 -2.63 1.04 -1.79
N GLU A 18 -3.41 2.03 -2.20
CA GLU A 18 -4.72 1.87 -2.84
C GLU A 18 -4.59 1.16 -4.19
N ILE A 19 -3.62 1.54 -5.03
CA ILE A 19 -3.31 0.89 -6.31
C ILE A 19 -3.03 -0.60 -6.08
N TYR A 20 -2.25 -0.93 -5.06
CA TYR A 20 -1.96 -2.33 -4.71
C TYR A 20 -3.25 -3.10 -4.39
N PHE A 21 -4.09 -2.59 -3.50
CA PHE A 21 -5.32 -3.27 -3.12
C PHE A 21 -6.34 -3.30 -4.25
N ARG A 22 -6.45 -2.24 -5.06
CA ARG A 22 -7.31 -2.23 -6.25
C ARG A 22 -6.92 -3.32 -7.24
N LYS A 23 -5.61 -3.49 -7.48
CA LYS A 23 -5.07 -4.57 -8.31
C LYS A 23 -5.42 -5.94 -7.73
N THR A 24 -5.22 -6.13 -6.43
CA THR A 24 -5.49 -7.40 -5.72
C THR A 24 -6.98 -7.76 -5.73
N LEU A 25 -7.85 -6.80 -5.45
CA LEU A 25 -9.32 -6.98 -5.49
C LEU A 25 -9.82 -7.27 -6.91
N THR A 26 -9.23 -6.63 -7.91
CA THR A 26 -9.58 -6.90 -9.32
C THR A 26 -9.24 -8.35 -9.71
N ARG A 27 -8.14 -8.90 -9.17
CA ARG A 27 -7.73 -10.30 -9.39
C ARG A 27 -8.65 -11.34 -8.72
N LEU A 28 -9.27 -11.00 -7.58
CA LEU A 28 -10.14 -11.91 -6.81
C LEU A 28 -11.51 -12.16 -7.48
N GLY A 29 -11.98 -11.24 -8.32
CA GLY A 29 -13.35 -11.27 -8.88
C GLY A 29 -14.41 -10.73 -7.91
N GLU A 30 -15.61 -10.43 -8.42
CA GLU A 30 -16.66 -9.70 -7.67
C GLU A 30 -17.14 -10.44 -6.41
N GLN A 31 -17.37 -11.76 -6.51
CA GLN A 31 -17.90 -12.57 -5.40
C GLN A 31 -16.93 -12.59 -4.20
N LYS A 32 -15.66 -12.91 -4.47
CA LYS A 32 -14.58 -12.95 -3.47
C LYS A 32 -14.20 -11.58 -2.92
N SER A 33 -14.29 -10.54 -3.76
CA SER A 33 -14.10 -9.17 -3.31
C SER A 33 -15.15 -8.79 -2.27
N ASN A 34 -16.43 -9.13 -2.50
CA ASN A 34 -17.52 -8.80 -1.57
C ASN A 34 -17.46 -9.60 -0.26
N SER A 35 -17.05 -10.88 -0.30
CA SER A 35 -16.84 -11.67 0.92
C SER A 35 -15.68 -11.14 1.76
N LEU A 36 -14.58 -10.69 1.13
CA LEU A 36 -13.47 -10.01 1.81
C LEU A 36 -13.96 -8.77 2.58
N VAL A 37 -14.87 -7.98 2.00
CA VAL A 37 -15.46 -6.80 2.68
C VAL A 37 -16.17 -7.21 3.95
N ALA A 38 -17.04 -8.22 3.86
CA ALA A 38 -17.81 -8.70 5.00
C ALA A 38 -16.87 -9.20 6.11
N HIS A 39 -15.78 -9.88 5.73
CA HIS A 39 -14.76 -10.35 6.67
C HIS A 39 -14.03 -9.18 7.35
N ILE A 40 -13.55 -8.20 6.58
CA ILE A 40 -12.88 -7.01 7.13
C ILE A 40 -13.83 -6.21 8.03
N GLN A 41 -15.08 -6.00 7.64
CA GLN A 41 -16.08 -5.31 8.47
C GLN A 41 -16.30 -6.02 9.81
N LYS A 42 -16.41 -7.37 9.77
CA LYS A 42 -16.55 -8.21 10.95
C LYS A 42 -15.32 -8.12 11.86
N LEU A 43 -14.11 -8.17 11.28
CA LEU A 43 -12.86 -8.03 12.02
C LEU A 43 -12.69 -6.65 12.67
N LEU A 44 -13.19 -5.59 12.02
CA LEU A 44 -13.14 -4.22 12.52
C LEU A 44 -14.24 -3.90 13.54
N GLY A 45 -15.07 -4.87 13.93
CA GLY A 45 -16.15 -4.69 14.90
C GLY A 45 -17.25 -3.72 14.45
N LYS A 46 -17.26 -3.31 13.18
CA LYS A 46 -18.38 -2.57 12.59
C LYS A 46 -19.46 -3.59 12.32
N ALA A 47 -20.48 -3.61 13.17
CA ALA A 47 -21.59 -4.54 13.07
C ALA A 47 -22.08 -4.58 11.61
N ALA A 48 -21.98 -5.75 10.99
CA ALA A 48 -22.60 -6.04 9.71
C ALA A 48 -24.11 -6.15 9.93
N GLU A 49 -24.75 -5.07 10.36
CA GLU A 49 -26.19 -4.97 10.42
C GLU A 49 -26.71 -4.95 8.99
N HIS A 50 -27.07 -6.14 8.50
CA HIS A 50 -28.01 -6.37 7.41
C HIS A 50 -27.99 -5.34 6.28
N SER A 51 -26.85 -5.21 5.59
CA SER A 51 -26.84 -4.55 4.30
C SER A 51 -25.76 -5.16 3.43
N SER A 52 -26.19 -5.79 2.34
CA SER A 52 -25.33 -6.17 1.22
C SER A 52 -24.85 -4.89 0.53
N VAL A 53 -23.98 -4.13 1.19
CA VAL A 53 -23.34 -2.98 0.55
C VAL A 53 -22.32 -3.53 -0.42
N LYS A 54 -22.72 -3.62 -1.69
CA LYS A 54 -21.79 -3.76 -2.81
C LYS A 54 -20.95 -2.50 -2.89
N ALA A 55 -19.92 -2.40 -2.05
CA ALA A 55 -18.93 -1.35 -2.17
C ALA A 55 -18.11 -1.60 -3.44
N SER A 56 -17.90 -0.56 -4.25
CA SER A 56 -17.08 -0.68 -5.45
C SER A 56 -15.65 -1.09 -5.08
N LYS A 57 -14.95 -1.82 -5.95
CA LYS A 57 -13.54 -2.19 -5.75
C LYS A 57 -12.65 -1.00 -5.39
N LEU A 58 -12.98 0.19 -5.91
CA LEU A 58 -12.29 1.45 -5.61
C LEU A 58 -12.58 1.95 -4.18
N ALA A 59 -13.84 1.92 -3.73
CA ALA A 59 -14.17 2.30 -2.35
C ALA A 59 -13.52 1.32 -1.35
N LEU A 60 -13.43 0.05 -1.72
CA LEU A 60 -12.80 -0.99 -0.92
C LEU A 60 -11.28 -0.86 -0.86
N SER A 61 -10.62 -0.69 -2.00
CA SER A 61 -9.18 -0.46 -2.03
C SER A 61 -8.80 0.76 -1.20
N LEU A 62 -9.57 1.85 -1.32
CA LEU A 62 -9.34 3.08 -0.55
C LEU A 62 -9.53 2.86 0.95
N THR A 63 -10.56 2.10 1.35
CA THR A 63 -10.81 1.79 2.77
C THR A 63 -9.68 0.95 3.35
N ILE A 64 -9.27 -0.10 2.65
CA ILE A 64 -8.18 -0.97 3.09
C ILE A 64 -6.87 -0.20 3.15
N ALA A 65 -6.57 0.61 2.13
CA ALA A 65 -5.38 1.44 2.11
C ALA A 65 -5.34 2.41 3.29
N ASN A 66 -6.44 3.10 3.58
CA ASN A 66 -6.55 3.99 4.75
C ASN A 66 -6.29 3.26 6.07
N LEU A 67 -6.80 2.04 6.23
CA LEU A 67 -6.57 1.22 7.41
C LEU A 67 -5.09 0.84 7.54
N VAL A 68 -4.47 0.38 6.45
CA VAL A 68 -3.05 0.00 6.41
C VAL A 68 -2.14 1.18 6.71
N ILE A 69 -2.31 2.33 6.03
CA ILE A 69 -1.48 3.51 6.31
C ILE A 69 -1.73 4.09 7.71
N SER A 70 -2.90 3.77 8.29
CA SER A 70 -3.25 4.19 9.64
C SER A 70 -2.65 3.30 10.73
N SER A 71 -2.17 2.11 10.39
CA SER A 71 -1.59 1.17 11.36
C SER A 71 -0.31 1.74 11.99
N ARG A 72 -0.01 1.30 13.22
CA ARG A 72 1.08 1.87 14.02
C ARG A 72 2.42 1.60 13.35
N ASP A 73 2.67 0.36 12.95
CA ASP A 73 3.91 -0.04 12.31
C ASP A 73 4.13 0.69 10.98
N PHE A 74 3.05 0.90 10.20
CA PHE A 74 3.14 1.63 8.96
C PHE A 74 3.52 3.09 9.21
N LYS A 75 2.80 3.79 10.10
CA LYS A 75 3.11 5.18 10.45
C LYS A 75 4.53 5.33 11.00
N GLN A 76 4.93 4.47 11.93
CA GLN A 76 6.23 4.60 12.57
C GLN A 76 7.39 4.39 11.58
N THR A 77 7.30 3.38 10.72
CA THR A 77 8.32 3.12 9.71
C THR A 77 8.32 4.20 8.62
N HIS A 78 7.14 4.61 8.15
CA HIS A 78 6.99 5.64 7.13
C HIS A 78 7.56 6.99 7.60
N ILE A 79 7.20 7.44 8.82
CA ILE A 79 7.72 8.69 9.40
C ILE A 79 9.24 8.62 9.55
N LYS A 80 9.81 7.49 9.98
CA LYS A 80 11.28 7.33 10.08
C LYS A 80 11.96 7.47 8.72
N LEU A 81 11.42 6.85 7.67
CA LEU A 81 11.95 6.96 6.31
C LEU A 81 11.83 8.39 5.79
N VAL A 82 10.64 8.99 5.87
CA VAL A 82 10.40 10.36 5.42
C VAL A 82 11.33 11.34 6.15
N ASN A 83 11.49 11.22 7.47
CA ASN A 83 12.38 12.07 8.26
C ASN A 83 13.86 11.87 7.90
N SER A 84 14.28 10.62 7.66
CA SER A 84 15.63 10.32 7.22
C SER A 84 15.91 10.96 5.85
N PHE A 85 14.99 10.85 4.90
CA PHE A 85 15.14 11.42 3.56
C PHE A 85 15.01 12.95 3.50
N SER A 86 14.17 13.55 4.35
CA SER A 86 13.99 15.00 4.44
C SER A 86 15.16 15.69 5.15
N ALA A 87 15.69 15.11 6.24
CA ALA A 87 16.91 15.60 6.88
C ALA A 87 18.14 15.51 5.94
N TRP A 88 18.12 14.55 5.01
CA TRP A 88 19.19 14.36 4.03
C TRP A 88 19.14 15.36 2.85
N PHE A 89 18.11 16.20 2.74
CA PHE A 89 18.01 17.25 1.71
C PHE A 89 18.88 18.47 1.99
N VAL A 90 19.40 18.61 3.22
CA VAL A 90 20.18 19.78 3.65
C VAL A 90 21.66 19.71 3.20
N ASN A 91 22.16 18.52 2.83
CA ASN A 91 23.54 18.31 2.38
C ASN A 91 23.58 17.93 0.88
N GLY A 92 24.06 18.85 0.02
CA GLY A 92 24.02 18.78 -1.45
C GLY A 92 24.79 17.65 -2.15
N THR A 93 25.51 16.80 -1.43
CA THR A 93 26.32 15.68 -1.97
C THR A 93 25.54 14.38 -2.25
N THR A 94 24.19 14.40 -2.16
CA THR A 94 23.40 13.18 -1.88
C THR A 94 22.39 12.83 -2.98
N LEU A 95 22.28 13.64 -4.04
CA LEU A 95 21.25 13.48 -5.07
C LEU A 95 21.37 12.16 -5.87
N TYR A 96 22.59 11.74 -6.24
CA TYR A 96 22.83 10.47 -6.95
C TYR A 96 22.51 9.24 -6.09
N ALA A 97 22.85 9.28 -4.79
CA ALA A 97 22.54 8.20 -3.86
C ALA A 97 21.01 8.02 -3.71
N LYS A 98 20.25 9.12 -3.74
CA LYS A 98 18.78 9.09 -3.67
C LYS A 98 18.16 8.41 -4.89
N ALA A 99 18.62 8.77 -6.09
CA ALA A 99 18.17 8.12 -7.32
C ALA A 99 18.49 6.62 -7.31
N GLN A 100 19.65 6.23 -6.77
CA GLN A 100 20.01 4.82 -6.65
C GLN A 100 19.11 4.06 -5.67
N ILE A 101 18.77 4.63 -4.51
CA ILE A 101 17.86 3.97 -3.55
C ILE A 101 16.46 3.81 -4.16
N ALA A 102 15.93 4.88 -4.75
CA ALA A 102 14.63 4.88 -5.43
C ALA A 102 14.60 3.83 -6.56
N ALA A 103 15.60 3.84 -7.45
CA ALA A 103 15.71 2.89 -8.53
C ALA A 103 15.86 1.44 -8.03
N SER A 104 16.63 1.23 -6.96
CA SER A 104 16.81 -0.10 -6.37
C SER A 104 15.52 -0.65 -5.77
N ALA A 105 14.76 0.17 -5.05
CA ALA A 105 13.47 -0.22 -4.49
C ALA A 105 12.45 -0.52 -5.60
N ALA A 106 12.34 0.35 -6.60
CA ALA A 106 11.48 0.13 -7.76
C ALA A 106 11.87 -1.15 -8.54
N ASN A 107 13.17 -1.43 -8.66
CA ASN A 107 13.67 -2.64 -9.30
C ASN A 107 13.32 -3.90 -8.48
N ARG A 108 13.44 -3.86 -7.14
CA ARG A 108 12.98 -4.97 -6.29
C ARG A 108 11.47 -5.20 -6.45
N LEU A 109 10.68 -4.13 -6.48
CA LEU A 109 9.24 -4.22 -6.71
C LEU A 109 8.92 -4.90 -8.05
N LYS A 110 9.66 -4.55 -9.11
CA LYS A 110 9.51 -5.16 -10.44
C LYS A 110 9.67 -6.68 -10.41
N PHE A 111 10.53 -7.23 -9.57
CA PHE A 111 10.68 -8.68 -9.40
C PHE A 111 9.65 -9.27 -8.43
N GLN A 112 9.32 -8.56 -7.36
CA GLN A 112 8.41 -9.05 -6.32
C GLN A 112 6.95 -9.08 -6.77
N ASP A 113 6.50 -8.05 -7.49
CA ASP A 113 5.14 -7.94 -8.01
C ASP A 113 5.13 -7.08 -9.30
N PRO A 114 5.41 -7.68 -10.47
CA PRO A 114 5.53 -6.95 -11.74
C PRO A 114 4.28 -6.15 -12.12
N ALA A 115 3.10 -6.68 -11.78
CA ALA A 115 1.83 -6.03 -12.07
C ALA A 115 1.62 -4.78 -11.20
N TYR A 116 2.03 -4.83 -9.93
CA TYR A 116 2.00 -3.66 -9.06
C TYR A 116 3.04 -2.62 -9.49
N TYR A 117 4.27 -3.04 -9.82
CA TYR A 117 5.28 -2.14 -10.41
C TYR A 117 4.74 -1.39 -11.64
N GLN A 118 4.13 -2.12 -12.58
CA GLN A 118 3.57 -1.51 -13.78
C GLN A 118 2.44 -0.53 -13.47
N ALA A 119 1.62 -0.82 -12.46
CA ALA A 119 0.55 0.08 -12.04
C ALA A 119 1.11 1.40 -11.46
N LEU A 120 2.16 1.34 -10.63
CA LEU A 120 2.83 2.54 -10.13
C LEU A 120 3.56 3.32 -11.24
N TYR A 121 4.16 2.61 -12.20
CA TYR A 121 4.88 3.22 -13.32
C TYR A 121 3.95 4.04 -14.22
N LYS A 122 2.71 3.57 -14.44
CA LYS A 122 1.69 4.32 -15.20
C LYS A 122 1.34 5.67 -14.55
N GLU A 123 1.41 5.73 -13.22
CA GLU A 123 1.15 6.94 -12.44
C GLU A 123 2.44 7.76 -12.17
N ASN A 124 3.60 7.33 -12.69
CA ASN A 124 4.93 7.95 -12.48
C ASN A 124 5.34 8.07 -11.00
N ILE A 125 4.95 7.09 -10.17
CA ILE A 125 5.24 7.05 -8.72
C ILE A 125 5.98 5.78 -8.29
N GLU A 126 6.40 4.92 -9.22
CA GLU A 126 7.12 3.68 -8.93
C GLU A 126 8.45 3.92 -8.21
N MET A 127 9.15 5.00 -8.57
CA MET A 127 10.38 5.39 -7.90
C MET A 127 10.15 5.89 -6.47
N LEU A 128 8.91 6.21 -6.07
CA LEU A 128 8.57 6.59 -4.69
C LEU A 128 8.28 5.38 -3.81
N TYR A 129 8.27 4.17 -4.38
CA TYR A 129 7.99 2.94 -3.64
C TYR A 129 8.92 2.74 -2.43
N PHE A 130 10.16 3.22 -2.47
CA PHE A 130 11.09 3.15 -1.32
C PHE A 130 10.51 3.75 -0.03
N LEU A 131 9.56 4.69 -0.12
CA LEU A 131 8.91 5.33 1.03
C LEU A 131 7.98 4.38 1.81
N ILE A 132 7.50 3.32 1.15
CA ILE A 132 6.54 2.37 1.70
C ILE A 132 7.02 0.92 1.62
N GLU A 133 8.14 0.69 0.93
CA GLU A 133 8.71 -0.62 0.64
C GLU A 133 8.84 -1.52 1.87
N PRO A 134 9.35 -1.06 3.04
CA PRO A 134 9.55 -1.98 4.17
C PRO A 134 8.27 -2.66 4.63
N GLN A 135 7.15 -1.93 4.60
CA GLN A 135 5.85 -2.45 4.99
C GLN A 135 5.21 -3.20 3.82
N MET A 136 5.19 -2.59 2.64
CA MET A 136 4.56 -3.20 1.47
C MET A 136 5.20 -4.52 1.07
N SER A 137 6.51 -4.69 1.26
CA SER A 137 7.18 -5.94 0.93
C SER A 137 6.68 -7.10 1.79
N GLU A 138 6.41 -6.87 3.08
CA GLU A 138 5.79 -7.85 3.97
C GLU A 138 4.35 -8.14 3.55
N ILE A 139 3.56 -7.10 3.27
CA ILE A 139 2.16 -7.22 2.81
C ILE A 139 2.07 -8.03 1.52
N ILE A 140 2.90 -7.69 0.53
CA ILE A 140 2.95 -8.37 -0.76
C ILE A 140 3.32 -9.84 -0.56
N TYR A 141 4.29 -10.14 0.29
CA TYR A 141 4.68 -11.51 0.61
C TYR A 141 3.52 -12.28 1.23
N GLN A 142 2.90 -11.76 2.29
CA GLN A 142 1.77 -12.42 2.97
C GLN A 142 0.59 -12.71 2.03
N ILE A 143 0.27 -11.77 1.13
CA ILE A 143 -0.84 -11.91 0.19
C ILE A 143 -0.50 -12.81 -0.99
N ASN A 144 0.72 -12.76 -1.54
CA ASN A 144 1.10 -13.56 -2.71
C ASN A 144 1.60 -14.98 -2.36
N SER A 145 2.02 -15.25 -1.12
CA SER A 145 2.45 -16.58 -0.67
C SER A 145 1.30 -17.52 -0.30
N GLY A 146 0.06 -17.05 -0.31
CA GLY A 146 -1.14 -17.86 -0.12
C GLY A 146 -1.80 -18.28 -1.45
N ASP A 147 -2.56 -19.38 -1.42
CA ASP A 147 -3.63 -19.59 -2.40
C ASP A 147 -4.52 -18.33 -2.40
N ASN A 148 -4.96 -17.83 -3.57
CA ASN A 148 -5.69 -16.54 -3.73
C ASN A 148 -7.11 -16.59 -3.10
N ASN A 149 -7.19 -16.87 -1.81
CA ASN A 149 -8.40 -17.00 -1.01
C ASN A 149 -8.63 -15.69 -0.24
N GLU A 150 -9.85 -15.17 -0.28
CA GLU A 150 -10.24 -13.95 0.42
C GLU A 150 -9.92 -14.01 1.92
N GLU A 151 -10.11 -15.16 2.58
CA GLU A 151 -9.86 -15.33 4.01
C GLU A 151 -8.41 -15.00 4.39
N LYS A 152 -7.43 -15.48 3.60
CA LYS A 152 -6.01 -15.20 3.86
C LYS A 152 -5.66 -13.73 3.69
N ILE A 153 -6.26 -13.06 2.72
CA ILE A 153 -6.05 -11.61 2.51
C ILE A 153 -6.67 -10.84 3.67
N GLY A 154 -7.86 -11.25 4.11
CA GLY A 154 -8.54 -10.69 5.26
C GLY A 154 -7.75 -10.87 6.56
N ASP A 155 -7.17 -12.05 6.78
CA ASP A 155 -6.38 -12.38 7.97
C ASP A 155 -5.02 -11.67 7.96
N ALA A 156 -4.35 -11.58 6.79
CA ALA A 156 -3.14 -10.77 6.63
C ALA A 156 -3.42 -9.30 6.97
N LEU A 157 -4.52 -8.75 6.46
CA LEU A 157 -4.97 -7.40 6.81
C LEU A 157 -5.24 -7.26 8.30
N TYR A 158 -5.90 -8.23 8.93
CA TYR A 158 -6.13 -8.21 10.37
C TYR A 158 -4.83 -8.12 11.17
N GLU A 159 -3.82 -8.94 10.83
CA GLU A 159 -2.53 -8.91 11.50
C GLU A 159 -1.79 -7.59 11.28
N ILE A 160 -1.85 -7.01 10.07
CA ILE A 160 -1.25 -5.70 9.77
C ILE A 160 -1.90 -4.59 10.62
N LEU A 161 -3.21 -4.67 10.88
CA LEU A 161 -3.95 -3.67 11.65
C LEU A 161 -3.77 -3.80 13.16
N ARG A 162 -3.43 -4.99 13.64
CA ARG A 162 -3.17 -5.25 15.06
C ARG A 162 -1.79 -4.75 15.51
N LYS A 163 -0.84 -4.66 14.57
CA LYS A 163 0.52 -4.19 14.82
C LYS A 163 0.61 -2.66 14.85
#